data_AF-A0A9N9K429-F1
#
_entry.id   AF-A0A9N9K429-F1
#
_cell.length_a   1.000
_cell.length_b   1.000
_cell.length_c   1.000
_cell.angle_alpha   90.00
_cell.angle_beta   90.00
_cell.angle_gamma   90.00
#
_symmetry.space_group_name_H-M   'P 1'
#
loop_
_entity.id
_entity.type
_entity.pdbx_description
1 polymer ?
#
loop_
_entity_poly.entity_id
_entity_poly.type
_entity_poly.pdbx_seq_one_letter_code
_entity_poly.pdbx_strand_id
1 'polypeptide(L)'
;TQRYAITIKRSRSDINDEIKNMTLGCNRSGYYRNRLNLTENSRHRQTSSKLLNCLFKLFASRCNNTWSFEVRNSEHNYQPSKDMSVNRMAAAGSCPHQILSTIHLNDLSLMAISKTIYNELYSIRQERLDSRTPIQALLNELQGSDFEFEYQ
;
A
#
# COMPACT_ATOMS: atom_id res chain seq x y z
N THR A 1 -9.01 -13.45 2.69
CA THR A 1 -9.18 -12.37 3.71
C THR A 1 -9.00 -11.03 3.05
N GLN A 2 -9.97 -10.14 3.16
CA GLN A 2 -9.89 -8.76 2.67
C GLN A 2 -8.88 -7.98 3.51
N ARG A 3 -7.97 -7.21 2.90
CA ARG A 3 -6.90 -6.50 3.62
C ARG A 3 -7.11 -4.99 3.54
N TYR A 4 -7.38 -4.37 4.69
CA TYR A 4 -7.32 -2.92 4.86
C TYR A 4 -6.04 -2.56 5.59
N ALA A 5 -5.31 -1.56 5.09
CA ALA A 5 -4.15 -1.03 5.79
C ALA A 5 -4.61 -0.05 6.88
N ILE A 6 -4.22 -0.32 8.12
CA ILE A 6 -4.52 0.50 9.30
C ILE A 6 -3.25 1.24 9.72
N THR A 7 -3.36 2.52 10.05
CA THR A 7 -2.25 3.35 10.53
C THR A 7 -2.63 4.11 11.81
N ILE A 8 -1.62 4.46 12.61
CA ILE A 8 -1.79 5.32 13.79
C ILE A 8 -2.05 6.75 13.31
N LYS A 9 -3.21 7.30 13.70
CA LYS A 9 -3.61 8.67 13.35
C LYS A 9 -3.29 9.67 14.44
N ARG A 10 -3.35 9.23 15.69
CA ARG A 10 -3.01 10.01 16.87
C ARG A 10 -2.60 9.05 17.97
N SER A 11 -1.56 9.40 18.71
CA SER A 11 -1.17 8.74 19.97
C SER A 11 -1.09 9.79 21.07
N ARG A 12 -1.21 9.33 22.32
CA ARG A 12 -0.89 10.09 23.52
C ARG A 12 -0.11 9.19 24.46
N SER A 13 1.03 9.69 24.92
CA SER A 13 1.84 9.04 25.94
C SER A 13 1.41 9.48 27.34
N ASP A 14 1.77 8.68 28.35
CA ASP A 14 1.73 9.07 29.75
C ASP A 14 3.00 9.84 30.16
N ILE A 15 3.15 10.08 31.47
CA ILE A 15 4.30 10.82 32.01
C ILE A 15 5.63 10.06 31.87
N ASN A 16 5.57 8.74 31.70
CA ASN A 16 6.73 7.86 31.49
C ASN A 16 7.06 7.71 29.98
N ASP A 17 6.44 8.54 29.13
CA ASP A 17 6.53 8.49 27.67
C ASP A 17 6.03 7.18 27.04
N GLU A 18 5.24 6.39 27.76
CA GLU A 18 4.65 5.18 27.21
C GLU A 18 3.26 5.48 26.61
N ILE A 19 2.91 4.84 25.49
CA ILE A 19 1.63 5.09 24.81
C ILE A 19 0.47 4.65 25.71
N LYS A 20 -0.33 5.63 26.17
CA LYS A 20 -1.53 5.43 26.98
C LYS A 20 -2.76 5.19 26.13
N ASN A 21 -2.91 5.95 25.04
CA ASN A 21 -3.99 5.74 24.08
C ASN A 21 -3.59 6.11 22.67
N MET A 22 -4.22 5.46 21.69
CA MET A 22 -4.05 5.77 20.29
C MET A 22 -5.36 5.63 19.51
N THR A 23 -5.49 6.44 18.48
CA THR A 23 -6.52 6.31 17.46
C THR A 23 -5.87 5.70 16.23
N LEU A 24 -6.36 4.52 15.87
CA LEU A 24 -6.05 3.82 14.63
C LEU A 24 -7.12 4.17 13.59
N GLY A 25 -6.70 4.27 12.33
CA GLY A 25 -7.62 4.55 11.23
C GLY A 25 -7.10 4.01 9.92
N CYS A 26 -7.97 3.95 8.92
CA CYS A 26 -7.60 3.49 7.59
C CYS A 26 -6.48 4.35 6.98
N ASN A 27 -5.57 3.75 6.20
CA ASN A 27 -4.50 4.50 5.52
C ASN A 27 -5.06 5.58 4.56
N ARG A 28 -6.28 5.38 4.03
CA ARG A 28 -7.02 6.36 3.22
C ARG A 28 -7.90 7.33 4.04
N SER A 29 -7.83 7.33 5.37
CA SER A 29 -8.64 8.24 6.20
C SER A 29 -8.07 9.67 6.26
N GLY A 30 -8.97 10.64 6.26
CA GLY A 30 -8.67 12.08 6.28
C GLY A 30 -8.72 12.73 4.89
N TYR A 31 -8.32 14.01 4.84
CA TYR A 31 -8.29 14.82 3.63
C TYR A 31 -6.88 15.35 3.37
N TYR A 32 -6.55 15.51 2.10
CA TYR A 32 -5.33 16.22 1.73
C TYR A 32 -5.44 17.68 2.15
N ARG A 33 -4.44 18.18 2.88
CA ARG A 33 -4.39 19.59 3.30
C ARG A 33 -3.45 20.38 2.41
N ASN A 34 -4.03 21.25 1.58
CA ASN A 34 -3.27 22.14 0.72
C ASN A 34 -2.75 23.36 1.48
N ARG A 35 -1.61 23.20 2.17
CA ARG A 35 -1.04 24.27 3.01
C ARG A 35 -0.69 25.54 2.24
N LEU A 36 -0.39 25.41 0.94
CA LEU A 36 0.00 26.52 0.09
C LEU A 36 -1.16 27.10 -0.71
N ASN A 37 -2.39 26.58 -0.55
CA ASN A 37 -3.59 26.99 -1.28
C ASN A 37 -3.40 27.07 -2.81
N LEU A 38 -2.52 26.23 -3.37
CA LEU A 38 -2.25 26.18 -4.81
C LEU A 38 -3.40 25.51 -5.55
N THR A 39 -3.78 26.03 -6.72
CA THR A 39 -4.70 25.33 -7.62
C THR A 39 -3.97 24.15 -8.27
N GLU A 40 -4.70 23.22 -8.88
CA GLU A 40 -4.04 22.13 -9.65
C GLU A 40 -3.10 22.70 -10.73
N ASN A 41 -3.51 23.78 -11.39
CA ASN A 41 -2.72 24.42 -12.44
C ASN A 41 -1.45 25.11 -11.92
N SER A 42 -1.45 25.62 -10.69
CA SER A 42 -0.28 26.28 -10.11
C SER A 42 0.65 25.34 -9.34
N ARG A 43 0.33 24.04 -9.26
CA ARG A 43 1.19 23.04 -8.65
C ARG A 43 2.30 22.58 -9.60
N HIS A 44 3.55 22.71 -9.14
CA HIS A 44 4.69 22.10 -9.82
C HIS A 44 4.64 20.56 -9.83
N ARG A 45 4.04 19.94 -8.81
CA ARG A 45 3.90 18.47 -8.73
C ARG A 45 2.41 18.09 -8.76
N GLN A 46 2.03 17.36 -9.80
CA GLN A 46 0.70 16.76 -9.94
C GLN A 46 0.64 15.46 -9.14
N THR A 47 0.51 15.58 -7.82
CA THR A 47 0.38 14.43 -6.92
C THR A 47 -1.08 14.21 -6.53
N SER A 48 -1.62 13.03 -6.84
CA SER A 48 -2.88 12.58 -6.30
C SER A 48 -2.71 12.07 -4.86
N SER A 49 -3.61 12.47 -3.98
CA SER A 49 -3.68 11.95 -2.61
C SER A 49 -4.39 10.60 -2.61
N LYS A 50 -3.88 9.62 -1.84
CA LYS A 50 -4.58 8.35 -1.59
C LYS A 50 -5.71 8.48 -0.54
N LEU A 51 -5.87 9.66 0.05
CA LEU A 51 -6.86 9.90 1.10
C LEU A 51 -8.27 10.07 0.49
N LEU A 52 -9.21 9.26 0.97
CA LEU A 52 -10.62 9.23 0.52
C LEU A 52 -11.58 9.64 1.63
N ASN A 53 -11.09 10.22 2.72
CA ASN A 53 -11.86 10.45 3.93
C ASN A 53 -12.60 9.19 4.44
N CYS A 54 -11.90 8.06 4.43
CA CYS A 54 -12.43 6.83 5.00
C CYS A 54 -12.79 7.02 6.49
N LEU A 55 -14.00 6.59 6.87
CA LEU A 55 -14.57 6.81 8.20
C LEU A 55 -14.09 5.80 9.25
N PHE A 56 -13.55 4.65 8.81
CA PHE A 56 -13.04 3.61 9.70
C PHE A 56 -12.13 4.16 10.80
N LYS A 57 -12.46 3.82 12.04
CA LYS A 57 -11.79 4.32 13.23
C LYS A 57 -11.84 3.30 14.35
N LEU A 58 -10.67 3.01 14.89
CA LEU A 58 -10.46 2.10 16.00
C LEU A 58 -9.73 2.87 17.10
N PHE A 59 -10.21 2.80 18.32
CA PHE A 59 -9.57 3.40 19.47
C PHE A 59 -8.92 2.30 20.30
N ALA A 60 -7.69 2.53 20.74
CA ALA A 60 -6.96 1.64 21.62
C ALA A 60 -6.53 2.43 22.85
N SER A 61 -6.81 1.89 24.03
CA SER A 61 -6.37 2.43 25.31
C SER A 61 -5.70 1.37 26.13
N ARG A 62 -4.67 1.76 26.87
CA ARG A 62 -3.95 0.90 27.80
C ARG A 62 -4.30 1.28 29.22
N CYS A 63 -4.75 0.30 30.00
CA CYS A 63 -5.03 0.43 31.44
C CYS A 63 -4.48 -0.81 32.14
N ASN A 64 -3.74 -0.63 33.24
CA ASN A 64 -3.15 -1.74 34.01
C ASN A 64 -2.41 -2.77 33.12
N ASN A 65 -1.53 -2.28 32.22
CA ASN A 65 -0.80 -3.09 31.24
C ASN A 65 -1.65 -3.91 30.25
N THR A 66 -2.97 -3.67 30.19
CA THR A 66 -3.88 -4.35 29.27
C THR A 66 -4.38 -3.38 28.21
N TRP A 67 -4.36 -3.81 26.95
CA TRP A 67 -4.91 -3.05 25.83
C TRP A 67 -6.39 -3.37 25.62
N SER A 68 -7.22 -2.34 25.59
CA SER A 68 -8.63 -2.41 25.21
C SER A 68 -8.83 -1.74 23.85
N PHE A 69 -9.53 -2.44 22.95
CA PHE A 69 -9.86 -1.94 21.62
C PHE A 69 -11.36 -1.64 21.51
N GLU A 70 -11.68 -0.47 20.99
CA GLU A 70 -13.05 0.00 20.77
C GLU A 70 -13.21 0.39 19.29
N VAL A 71 -14.02 -0.37 18.55
CA VAL A 71 -14.37 -0.01 17.17
C VAL A 71 -15.34 1.17 17.23
N ARG A 72 -14.87 2.36 16.89
CA ARG A 72 -15.70 3.57 16.86
C ARG A 72 -16.49 3.70 15.57
N ASN A 73 -15.90 3.23 14.47
CA ASN A 73 -16.56 3.10 13.18
C ASN A 73 -15.90 1.97 12.39
N SER A 74 -16.70 0.99 11.97
CA SER A 74 -16.26 -0.17 11.19
C SER A 74 -16.37 0.02 9.67
N GLU A 75 -16.99 1.09 9.20
CA GLU A 75 -17.30 1.30 7.80
C GLU A 75 -16.11 1.84 7.01
N HIS A 76 -15.91 1.23 5.85
CA HIS A 76 -15.03 1.74 4.80
C HIS A 76 -15.89 2.23 3.64
N ASN A 77 -15.57 3.41 3.12
CA ASN A 77 -16.24 3.99 1.95
C ASN A 77 -15.68 3.47 0.61
N TYR A 78 -14.89 2.40 0.65
CA TYR A 78 -14.31 1.76 -0.53
C TYR A 78 -14.08 0.28 -0.24
N GLN A 79 -14.17 -0.54 -1.30
CA GLN A 79 -13.92 -1.97 -1.22
C GLN A 79 -12.41 -2.22 -1.07
N PRO A 80 -11.97 -3.17 -0.23
CA PRO A 80 -10.56 -3.45 -0.05
C PRO A 80 -9.97 -3.96 -1.37
N SER A 81 -8.72 -3.54 -1.64
CA SER A 81 -7.99 -3.99 -2.82
C SER A 81 -7.95 -5.52 -2.84
N LYS A 82 -8.47 -6.14 -3.89
CA LYS A 82 -8.17 -7.54 -4.20
C LYS A 82 -6.79 -7.55 -4.86
N ASP A 83 -5.73 -7.59 -4.06
CA ASP A 83 -4.34 -7.76 -4.54
C ASP A 83 -4.17 -8.99 -5.45
N MET A 84 -5.12 -9.93 -5.36
CA MET A 84 -5.18 -11.14 -6.17
C MET A 84 -5.32 -10.88 -7.69
N SER A 85 -5.79 -9.71 -8.14
CA SER A 85 -5.91 -9.46 -9.59
C SER A 85 -4.56 -9.09 -10.21
N VAL A 86 -3.81 -8.15 -9.61
CA VAL A 86 -2.53 -7.68 -10.14
C VAL A 86 -1.50 -8.80 -10.14
N ASN A 87 -1.36 -9.52 -9.02
CA ASN A 87 -0.34 -10.57 -8.92
C ASN A 87 -0.60 -11.73 -9.91
N ARG A 88 -1.86 -12.18 -10.04
CA ARG A 88 -2.22 -13.21 -11.03
C ARG A 88 -1.97 -12.74 -12.47
N MET A 89 -2.37 -11.52 -12.81
CA MET A 89 -2.15 -11.00 -14.16
C MET A 89 -0.67 -10.76 -14.45
N ALA A 90 0.11 -10.32 -13.46
CA ALA A 90 1.56 -10.19 -13.56
C ALA A 90 2.23 -11.55 -13.76
N ALA A 91 1.80 -12.59 -13.04
CA ALA A 91 2.28 -13.96 -13.22
C ALA A 91 1.90 -14.51 -14.62
N ALA A 92 0.75 -14.10 -15.17
CA ALA A 92 0.33 -14.41 -16.54
C ALA A 92 1.02 -13.55 -17.61
N GLY A 93 1.95 -12.66 -17.24
CA GLY A 93 2.69 -11.82 -18.19
C GLY A 93 1.88 -10.66 -18.79
N SER A 94 0.71 -10.32 -18.23
CA SER A 94 -0.09 -9.20 -18.71
C SER A 94 0.66 -7.88 -18.51
N CYS A 95 0.57 -6.97 -19.48
CA CYS A 95 1.24 -5.68 -19.37
C CYS A 95 0.51 -4.74 -18.39
N PRO A 96 1.19 -3.73 -17.79
CA PRO A 96 0.59 -2.86 -16.78
C PRO A 96 -0.70 -2.15 -17.23
N HIS A 97 -0.79 -1.76 -18.50
CA HIS A 97 -1.99 -1.13 -19.05
C HIS A 97 -3.17 -2.11 -19.14
N GLN A 98 -2.94 -3.34 -19.61
CA GLN A 98 -3.97 -4.39 -19.63
C GLN A 98 -4.48 -4.68 -18.22
N ILE A 99 -3.56 -4.80 -17.26
CA ILE A 99 -3.89 -4.98 -15.83
C ILE A 99 -4.82 -3.86 -15.35
N LEU A 100 -4.49 -2.59 -15.65
CA LEU A 100 -5.31 -1.45 -15.27
C LEU A 100 -6.71 -1.51 -15.91
N SER A 101 -6.79 -1.76 -17.22
CA SER A 101 -8.06 -1.88 -17.95
C SER A 101 -8.94 -2.99 -17.38
N THR A 102 -8.37 -4.16 -17.11
CA THR A 102 -9.09 -5.29 -16.52
C THR A 102 -9.58 -4.97 -15.10
N ILE A 103 -8.81 -4.22 -14.32
CA ILE A 103 -9.24 -3.77 -12.98
C ILE A 103 -10.44 -2.83 -13.08
N HIS A 104 -10.40 -1.85 -13.98
CA HIS A 104 -11.52 -0.92 -14.19
C HIS A 104 -12.78 -1.61 -14.72
N LEU A 105 -12.64 -2.62 -15.57
CA LEU A 105 -13.78 -3.39 -16.09
C LEU A 105 -14.48 -4.23 -15.02
N ASN A 106 -13.72 -4.82 -14.09
CA ASN A 106 -14.27 -5.72 -13.07
C ASN A 106 -14.80 -4.99 -11.84
N ASP A 107 -14.32 -3.77 -11.55
CA ASP A 107 -14.75 -3.02 -10.38
C ASP A 107 -14.48 -1.52 -10.56
N LEU A 108 -15.52 -0.77 -10.97
CA LEU A 108 -15.45 0.69 -11.14
C LEU A 108 -15.13 1.43 -9.82
N SER A 109 -15.32 0.79 -8.66
CA SER A 109 -15.02 1.40 -7.36
C SER A 109 -13.52 1.43 -7.03
N LEU A 110 -12.71 0.63 -7.75
CA LEU A 110 -11.27 0.62 -7.57
C LEU A 110 -10.66 1.86 -8.23
N MET A 111 -10.32 2.84 -7.40
CA MET A 111 -9.51 4.03 -7.71
C MET A 111 -8.04 3.66 -8.05
N ALA A 112 -7.83 2.57 -8.80
CA ALA A 112 -6.53 2.20 -9.31
C ALA A 112 -6.14 3.18 -10.42
N ILE A 113 -4.97 3.77 -10.28
CA ILE A 113 -4.34 4.61 -11.32
C ILE A 113 -3.13 3.82 -11.81
N SER A 114 -2.65 4.09 -13.03
CA SER A 114 -1.43 3.49 -13.58
C SER A 114 -0.28 3.41 -12.57
N LYS A 115 -0.03 4.50 -11.81
CA LYS A 115 0.97 4.53 -10.74
C LYS A 115 0.77 3.48 -9.66
N THR A 116 -0.48 3.16 -9.29
CA THR A 116 -0.80 2.07 -8.36
C THR A 116 -0.32 0.75 -8.92
N ILE A 117 -0.60 0.46 -10.19
CA ILE A 117 -0.18 -0.79 -10.85
C ILE A 117 1.34 -0.92 -10.89
N TYR A 118 2.06 0.13 -11.29
CA TYR A 118 3.52 0.09 -11.31
C TYR A 118 4.14 -0.12 -9.93
N ASN A 119 3.58 0.51 -8.88
CA ASN A 119 4.05 0.31 -7.51
C ASN A 119 3.79 -1.12 -7.02
N GLU A 120 2.61 -1.69 -7.30
CA GLU A 120 2.30 -3.08 -6.94
C GLU A 120 3.21 -4.06 -7.68
N LEU A 121 3.41 -3.87 -8.99
CA LEU A 121 4.34 -4.67 -9.79
C LEU A 121 5.79 -4.54 -9.31
N TYR A 122 6.16 -3.40 -8.74
CA TYR A 122 7.46 -3.22 -8.11
C TYR A 122 7.56 -4.03 -6.81
N SER A 123 6.55 -3.95 -5.92
CA SER A 123 6.51 -4.75 -4.69
C SER A 123 6.56 -6.26 -4.98
N ILE A 124 5.77 -6.74 -5.95
CA ILE A 124 5.77 -8.15 -6.39
C ILE A 124 7.16 -8.57 -6.87
N ARG A 125 7.85 -7.71 -7.63
CA ARG A 125 9.22 -8.00 -8.08
C ARG A 125 10.20 -8.05 -6.91
N GLN A 126 10.10 -7.12 -5.96
CA GLN A 126 10.97 -7.12 -4.79
C GLN A 126 10.75 -8.35 -3.91
N GLU A 127 9.50 -8.79 -3.75
CA GLU A 127 9.19 -10.01 -3.02
C GLU A 127 9.75 -11.25 -3.74
N ARG A 128 9.61 -11.35 -5.07
CA ARG A 128 10.18 -12.48 -5.85
C ARG A 128 11.70 -12.54 -5.84
N LEU A 129 12.36 -11.39 -5.68
CA LEU A 129 13.82 -11.29 -5.70
C LEU A 129 14.43 -11.20 -4.30
N ASP A 130 13.65 -11.43 -3.23
CA ASP A 130 14.09 -11.27 -1.84
C ASP A 130 14.79 -9.92 -1.60
N SER A 131 14.21 -8.84 -2.14
CA SER A 131 14.73 -7.46 -2.11
C SER A 131 16.08 -7.24 -2.82
N ARG A 132 16.55 -8.20 -3.62
CA ARG A 132 17.75 -8.08 -4.45
C ARG A 132 17.41 -7.39 -5.77
N THR A 133 18.41 -6.75 -6.37
CA THR A 133 18.25 -6.26 -7.74
C THR A 133 18.19 -7.45 -8.72
N PRO A 134 17.53 -7.32 -9.89
CA PRO A 134 17.48 -8.40 -10.88
C PRO A 134 18.85 -8.90 -11.30
N ILE A 135 19.83 -8.00 -11.43
CA ILE A 135 21.22 -8.35 -11.76
C ILE A 135 21.85 -9.17 -10.64
N GLN A 136 21.67 -8.78 -9.37
CA GLN A 136 22.18 -9.56 -8.24
C GLN A 136 21.51 -10.93 -8.11
N ALA A 137 20.19 -11.02 -8.33
CA ALA A 137 19.49 -12.29 -8.31
C ALA A 137 20.02 -13.23 -9.41
N LEU A 138 20.16 -12.70 -10.63
CA LEU A 138 20.72 -13.42 -11.77
C LEU A 138 22.19 -13.85 -11.52
N LEU A 139 23.03 -12.96 -10.99
CA LEU A 139 24.41 -13.31 -10.65
C LEU A 139 24.49 -14.42 -9.59
N ASN A 140 23.61 -14.41 -8.58
CA ASN A 140 23.57 -15.48 -7.58
C ASN A 140 23.11 -16.82 -8.19
N GLU A 141 22.10 -16.80 -9.07
CA GLU A 141 21.68 -18.01 -9.80
C GLU A 141 22.81 -18.55 -10.67
N LEU A 142 23.49 -17.69 -11.42
CA LEU A 142 24.63 -18.06 -12.26
C LEU A 142 25.84 -18.56 -11.48
N GLN A 143 26.12 -17.99 -10.29
CA GLN A 143 27.21 -18.47 -9.43
C GLN A 143 26.89 -19.83 -8.79
N GLY A 144 25.61 -20.16 -8.60
CA GLY A 144 25.16 -21.44 -8.07
C GLY A 144 24.98 -22.54 -9.12
N SER A 145 25.24 -22.24 -10.39
CA SER A 145 25.06 -23.17 -11.51
C SER A 145 26.36 -23.36 -12.28
N ASP A 146 26.60 -24.58 -12.75
CA ASP A 146 27.82 -24.94 -13.50
C ASP A 146 27.72 -24.48 -14.97
N PHE A 147 27.31 -23.23 -15.22
CA PHE A 147 27.28 -22.69 -16.58
C PHE A 147 28.70 -22.31 -17.02
N GLU A 148 29.30 -23.15 -17.88
CA GLU A 148 30.51 -22.78 -18.62
C GLU A 148 30.14 -21.86 -19.79
N PHE A 149 30.77 -20.68 -19.85
CA PHE A 149 30.64 -19.77 -20.99
C PHE A 149 31.77 -20.04 -21.99
N GLU A 150 31.45 -20.61 -23.15
CA GLU A 150 32.36 -20.62 -24.29
C GLU A 150 32.37 -19.24 -24.96
N TYR A 151 33.54 -18.57 -24.93
CA TYR A 151 33.79 -17.41 -25.77
C TYR A 151 34.31 -17.90 -27.13
N GLN A 152 33.54 -17.63 -28.20
CA GLN A 152 34.00 -17.74 -29.60
C GLN A 152 34.71 -16.45 -30.04
#